data_AF-A0A7V9VVF4-F1
#
_entry.id   AF-A0A7V9VVF4-F1
#
_cell.length_a   1.000
_cell.length_b   1.000
_cell.length_c   1.000
_cell.angle_alpha   90.00
_cell.angle_beta   90.00
_cell.angle_gamma   90.00
#
_symmetry.space_group_name_H-M   'P 1'
#
loop_
_entity.id
_entity.type
_entity.pdbx_description
1 polymer ?
#
loop_
_entity_poly.entity_id
_entity_poly.type
_entity_poly.pdbx_seq_one_letter_code
_entity_poly.pdbx_strand_id
1 'polypeptide(L)'
;MTQAESMTPRQIVAELDRFIIGQADAKRAVAVALRNRYRRQQLPEDLRREVHPKNILMIGSTGVGKTEIARRVARIVDAPFIKVEATKFTEVGYVGRDVESIVRDLVEIAISMIHSERTEQVKEDAAALAVERLTEILSEQALRRKPSRPRTRPNGEDLGEEDLAEREAQAVERRRRREQKRLRQLLNDEAMEDETVEIELESDSGFDDVQPFEIIS
;
A
#
# COMPACT_ATOMS: atom_id res chain seq x y z
N MET A 1 -13.83 0.29 11.59
CA MET A 1 -13.63 0.32 13.06
C MET A 1 -12.55 -0.70 13.37
N THR A 2 -11.35 -0.26 13.75
CA THR A 2 -10.25 -1.17 14.09
C THR A 2 -10.53 -1.79 15.46
N GLN A 3 -10.22 -3.08 15.66
CA GLN A 3 -10.42 -3.77 16.95
C GLN A 3 -9.74 -3.03 18.11
N ALA A 4 -8.65 -2.31 17.82
CA ALA A 4 -7.89 -1.49 18.75
C ALA A 4 -8.69 -0.37 19.42
N GLU A 5 -9.62 0.28 18.72
CA GLU A 5 -10.43 1.38 19.29
C GLU A 5 -11.39 0.87 20.38
N SER A 6 -11.76 -0.42 20.34
CA SER A 6 -12.69 -1.03 21.29
C SER A 6 -12.05 -1.53 22.58
N MET A 7 -10.70 -1.57 22.65
CA MET A 7 -9.98 -2.15 23.78
C MET A 7 -10.36 -1.48 25.10
N THR A 8 -10.45 -2.29 26.16
CA THR A 8 -10.61 -1.81 27.52
C THR A 8 -9.28 -1.27 28.05
N PRO A 9 -9.28 -0.35 29.03
CA PRO A 9 -8.04 0.14 29.62
C PRO A 9 -7.12 -0.97 30.14
N ARG A 10 -7.68 -2.07 30.68
CA ARG A 10 -6.90 -3.22 31.15
C ARG A 10 -6.20 -3.95 30.02
N GLN A 11 -6.88 -4.14 28.88
CA GLN A 11 -6.28 -4.76 27.69
C GLN A 11 -5.16 -3.89 27.11
N ILE A 12 -5.33 -2.57 27.07
CA ILE A 12 -4.29 -1.65 26.60
C ILE A 12 -3.05 -1.73 27.50
N VAL A 13 -3.24 -1.73 28.82
CA VAL A 13 -2.11 -1.87 29.77
C VAL A 13 -1.41 -3.22 29.57
N ALA A 14 -2.15 -4.32 29.44
CA ALA A 14 -1.58 -5.63 29.19
C ALA A 14 -0.78 -5.71 27.88
N GLU A 15 -1.23 -5.04 26.82
CA GLU A 15 -0.48 -4.97 25.56
C GLU A 15 0.80 -4.12 25.73
N LEU A 16 0.74 -3.03 26.48
CA LEU A 16 1.93 -2.22 26.80
C LEU A 16 2.92 -2.97 27.71
N ASP A 17 2.45 -3.85 28.59
CA ASP A 17 3.28 -4.68 29.47
C ASP A 17 4.19 -5.64 28.68
N ARG A 18 3.83 -6.01 27.45
CA ARG A 18 4.65 -6.86 26.58
C ARG A 18 5.93 -6.18 26.09
N PHE A 19 5.97 -4.85 26.08
CA PHE A 19 7.08 -4.07 25.51
C PHE A 19 7.76 -3.13 26.50
N ILE A 20 7.03 -2.67 27.52
CA ILE A 20 7.53 -1.72 28.51
C ILE A 20 7.49 -2.40 29.87
N ILE A 21 8.62 -2.43 30.59
CA ILE A 21 8.69 -2.98 31.94
C ILE A 21 8.40 -1.86 32.95
N GLY A 22 7.53 -2.12 33.93
CA GLY A 22 7.16 -1.14 34.97
C GLY A 22 6.27 0.02 34.47
N GLN A 23 6.45 1.24 35.00
CA GLN A 23 5.74 2.46 34.57
C GLN A 23 4.20 2.35 34.59
N ALA A 24 3.64 1.70 35.62
CA ALA A 24 2.21 1.39 35.72
C ALA A 24 1.30 2.63 35.60
N ASP A 25 1.69 3.75 36.25
CA ASP A 25 0.89 4.98 36.22
C ASP A 25 0.84 5.61 34.82
N ALA A 26 1.98 5.63 34.11
CA ALA A 26 2.05 6.13 32.74
C ALA A 26 1.21 5.26 31.79
N LYS A 27 1.30 3.93 31.89
CA LYS A 27 0.47 3.01 31.10
C LYS A 27 -1.01 3.22 31.36
N ARG A 28 -1.40 3.35 32.64
CA ARG A 28 -2.79 3.60 33.03
C ARG A 28 -3.31 4.93 32.50
N ALA A 29 -2.51 6.00 32.61
CA ALA A 29 -2.87 7.32 32.11
C ALA A 29 -3.15 7.29 30.61
N VAL A 30 -2.27 6.65 29.83
CA VAL A 30 -2.46 6.55 28.37
C VAL A 30 -3.64 5.65 28.01
N ALA A 31 -3.82 4.52 28.69
CA ALA A 31 -4.96 3.64 28.48
C ALA A 31 -6.30 4.33 28.73
N VAL A 32 -6.39 5.19 29.75
CA VAL A 32 -7.58 6.01 30.02
C VAL A 32 -7.79 7.06 28.93
N ALA A 33 -6.73 7.74 28.49
CA ALA A 33 -6.83 8.74 27.42
C ALA A 33 -7.35 8.13 26.10
N LEU A 34 -6.83 6.96 25.71
CA LEU A 34 -7.30 6.21 24.55
C LEU A 34 -8.77 5.79 24.71
N ARG A 35 -9.15 5.23 25.87
CA ARG A 35 -10.54 4.85 26.12
C ARG A 35 -11.49 6.04 26.08
N ASN A 36 -11.04 7.21 26.53
CA ASN A 36 -11.83 8.44 26.44
C ASN A 36 -12.03 8.89 24.99
N ARG A 37 -11.07 8.67 24.09
CA ARG A 37 -11.25 8.92 22.64
C ARG A 37 -12.37 8.04 22.07
N TYR A 38 -12.38 6.75 22.39
CA TYR A 38 -13.47 5.84 22.00
C TYR A 38 -14.82 6.28 22.59
N ARG A 39 -14.88 6.59 23.89
CA ARG A 39 -16.10 7.08 24.54
C ARG A 39 -16.63 8.36 23.87
N ARG A 40 -15.74 9.27 23.48
CA ARG A 40 -16.10 10.49 22.77
C ARG A 40 -16.77 10.20 21.42
N GLN A 41 -16.29 9.20 20.68
CA GLN A 41 -16.91 8.78 19.41
C GLN A 41 -18.34 8.23 19.61
N GLN A 42 -18.68 7.74 20.80
CA GLN A 42 -20.03 7.25 21.13
C GLN A 42 -20.99 8.35 21.61
N LEU A 43 -20.52 9.59 21.80
CA LEU A 43 -21.38 10.70 22.19
C LEU A 43 -22.17 11.25 20.99
N PRO A 44 -23.36 11.83 21.23
CA PRO A 44 -24.07 12.67 20.26
C PRO A 44 -23.19 13.80 19.74
N GLU A 45 -23.45 14.27 18.52
CA GLU A 45 -22.59 15.23 17.83
C GLU A 45 -22.36 16.53 18.62
N ASP A 46 -23.43 17.08 19.21
CA ASP A 46 -23.37 18.33 19.98
C ASP A 46 -22.40 18.21 21.16
N LEU A 47 -22.55 17.15 21.97
CA LEU A 47 -21.68 16.87 23.11
C LEU A 47 -20.26 16.46 22.68
N ARG A 48 -20.12 15.80 21.52
CA ARG A 48 -18.81 15.36 21.01
C ARG A 48 -17.87 16.53 20.76
N ARG A 49 -18.40 17.66 20.27
CA ARG A 49 -17.62 18.88 19.97
C ARG A 49 -17.10 19.57 21.23
N GLU A 50 -17.82 19.45 22.35
CA GLU A 50 -17.43 20.04 23.64
C GLU A 50 -16.35 19.23 24.38
N VAL A 51 -16.15 17.96 24.02
CA VAL A 51 -15.20 17.07 24.72
C VAL A 51 -13.81 17.11 24.06
N HIS A 52 -12.92 17.90 24.66
CA HIS A 52 -11.52 17.99 24.22
C HIS A 52 -10.67 16.76 24.59
N PRO A 53 -9.66 16.40 23.76
CA PRO A 53 -8.67 15.38 24.11
C PRO A 53 -7.98 15.64 25.44
N LYS A 54 -7.67 14.58 26.19
CA LYS A 54 -6.88 14.66 27.42
C LYS A 54 -5.40 14.45 27.08
N ASN A 55 -4.68 15.54 26.89
CA ASN A 55 -3.23 15.53 26.65
C ASN A 55 -2.48 15.03 27.89
N ILE A 56 -1.33 14.38 27.68
CA ILE A 56 -0.56 13.74 28.75
C ILE A 56 0.82 14.39 28.84
N LEU A 57 1.20 14.82 30.03
CA LEU A 57 2.56 15.23 30.38
C LEU A 57 3.24 14.09 31.14
N MET A 58 4.30 13.52 30.56
CA MET A 58 5.09 12.47 31.22
C MET A 58 6.33 13.08 31.87
N ILE A 59 6.45 12.94 33.20
CA ILE A 59 7.59 13.44 33.97
C ILE A 59 8.44 12.26 34.42
N GLY A 60 9.76 12.32 34.21
CA GLY A 60 10.70 11.29 34.63
C GLY A 60 12.09 11.45 33.98
N SER A 61 13.09 10.74 34.49
CA SER A 61 14.46 10.74 33.94
C SER A 61 14.54 10.22 32.49
N THR A 62 15.65 10.46 31.81
CA THR A 62 15.91 9.90 30.48
C THR A 62 16.01 8.37 30.55
N GLY A 63 15.68 7.68 29.46
CA GLY A 63 15.81 6.21 29.37
C GLY A 63 14.71 5.36 30.04
N VAL A 64 13.81 5.94 30.85
CA VAL A 64 12.76 5.17 31.55
C VAL A 64 11.58 4.70 30.67
N GLY A 65 11.63 4.95 29.37
CA GLY A 65 10.61 4.46 28.42
C GLY A 65 9.49 5.44 28.04
N LYS A 66 9.56 6.73 28.41
CA LYS A 66 8.51 7.74 28.07
C LYS A 66 8.14 7.74 26.58
N THR A 67 9.15 7.83 25.71
CA THR A 67 8.95 7.85 24.25
C THR A 67 8.47 6.49 23.73
N GLU A 68 8.90 5.39 24.34
CA GLU A 68 8.49 4.04 23.92
C GLU A 68 7.01 3.78 24.25
N ILE A 69 6.52 4.25 25.41
CA ILE A 69 5.09 4.21 25.74
C ILE A 69 4.27 4.92 24.66
N ALA A 70 4.67 6.15 24.27
CA ALA A 70 3.95 6.90 23.24
C ALA A 70 4.00 6.21 21.86
N ARG A 71 5.17 5.71 21.46
CA ARG A 71 5.37 4.96 20.21
C ARG A 71 4.51 3.69 20.15
N ARG A 72 4.48 2.91 21.23
CA ARG A 72 3.72 1.66 21.32
C ARG A 72 2.23 1.92 21.31
N VAL A 73 1.78 2.95 22.00
CA VAL A 73 0.39 3.38 21.99
C VAL A 73 -0.08 3.70 20.57
N ALA A 74 0.70 4.46 19.80
CA ALA A 74 0.35 4.76 18.42
C ALA A 74 0.22 3.51 17.56
N ARG A 75 1.13 2.53 17.72
CA ARG A 75 1.04 1.24 17.02
C ARG A 75 -0.19 0.41 17.42
N ILE A 76 -0.56 0.40 18.70
CA ILE A 76 -1.72 -0.35 19.18
C ILE A 76 -2.98 0.14 18.49
N VAL A 77 -3.15 1.46 18.36
CA VAL A 77 -4.35 2.07 17.75
C VAL A 77 -4.21 2.38 16.26
N ASP A 78 -3.13 1.91 15.64
CA ASP A 78 -2.80 2.17 14.24
C ASP A 78 -2.94 3.65 13.86
N ALA A 79 -2.25 4.51 14.64
CA ALA A 79 -2.30 5.95 14.47
C ALA A 79 -0.95 6.51 14.00
N PRO A 80 -0.96 7.56 13.15
CA PRO A 80 0.25 8.25 12.75
C PRO A 80 0.95 8.85 13.98
N PHE A 81 2.29 8.77 14.01
CA PHE A 81 3.09 9.16 15.16
C PHE A 81 4.36 9.88 14.74
N ILE A 82 4.64 11.01 15.39
CA ILE A 82 5.83 11.82 15.18
C ILE A 82 6.51 12.14 16.53
N LYS A 83 7.84 12.05 16.56
CA LYS A 83 8.66 12.52 17.68
C LYS A 83 9.31 13.85 17.29
N VAL A 84 9.01 14.90 18.04
CA VAL A 84 9.60 16.23 17.82
C VAL A 84 10.27 16.73 19.10
N GLU A 85 11.38 17.44 18.97
CA GLU A 85 12.10 18.07 20.07
C GLU A 85 11.74 19.55 20.16
N ALA A 86 11.25 20.00 21.32
CA ALA A 86 10.73 21.35 21.50
C ALA A 86 11.80 22.44 21.30
N THR A 87 13.07 22.14 21.62
CA THR A 87 14.20 23.07 21.47
C THR A 87 14.47 23.46 20.02
N LYS A 88 14.02 22.65 19.04
CA LYS A 88 14.16 22.94 17.60
C LYS A 88 13.38 24.17 17.13
N PHE A 89 12.41 24.63 17.92
CA PHE A 89 11.56 25.79 17.60
C PHE A 89 11.96 27.04 18.39
N THR A 90 12.91 26.92 19.31
CA THR A 90 13.39 28.02 20.15
C THR A 90 14.85 28.39 19.88
N GLU A 91 15.55 27.62 19.03
CA GLU A 91 16.97 27.86 18.72
C GLU A 91 17.12 29.15 17.89
N VAL A 92 17.82 30.13 18.46
CA VAL A 92 17.95 31.48 17.91
C VAL A 92 18.92 31.47 16.73
N GLY A 93 18.40 31.58 15.50
CA GLY A 93 19.24 31.76 14.32
C GLY A 93 18.53 31.48 13.00
N TYR A 94 18.02 32.54 12.37
CA TYR A 94 17.66 32.65 10.96
C TYR A 94 16.49 31.75 10.50
N VAL A 95 15.26 32.22 10.77
CA VAL A 95 13.99 31.56 10.40
C VAL A 95 13.87 30.18 11.04
N GLY A 96 13.50 30.14 12.32
CA GLY A 96 13.24 28.88 13.03
C GLY A 96 12.29 27.98 12.24
N ARG A 97 12.43 26.66 12.41
CA ARG A 97 11.45 25.72 11.85
C ARG A 97 10.06 26.14 12.29
N ASP A 98 9.13 26.17 11.34
CA ASP A 98 7.74 26.53 11.55
C ASP A 98 7.04 25.44 12.41
N VAL A 99 6.31 25.83 13.46
CA VAL A 99 5.59 24.88 14.33
C VAL A 99 4.50 24.13 13.54
N GLU A 100 3.96 24.72 12.48
CA GLU A 100 2.99 24.05 11.60
C GLU A 100 3.61 22.87 10.86
N SER A 101 4.95 22.82 10.71
CA SER A 101 5.65 21.63 10.17
C SER A 101 5.35 20.35 10.95
N ILE A 102 5.11 20.43 12.27
CA ILE A 102 4.75 19.24 13.07
C ILE A 102 3.48 18.58 12.54
N VAL A 103 2.50 19.39 12.13
CA VAL A 103 1.23 18.89 11.59
C VAL A 103 1.41 18.40 10.16
N ARG A 104 2.19 19.11 9.34
CA ARG A 104 2.52 18.69 7.97
C ARG A 104 3.20 17.33 7.93
N ASP A 105 4.28 17.17 8.71
CA ASP A 105 5.00 15.90 8.83
C ASP A 105 4.09 14.76 9.33
N LEU A 106 3.17 15.06 10.28
CA LEU A 106 2.21 14.06 10.79
C LEU A 106 1.22 13.61 9.70
N VAL A 107 0.77 14.54 8.86
CA VAL A 107 -0.13 14.25 7.73
C VAL A 107 0.59 13.43 6.66
N GLU A 108 1.83 13.75 6.34
CA GLU A 108 2.65 12.96 5.39
C GLU A 108 2.81 11.51 5.87
N ILE A 109 3.10 11.31 7.17
CA ILE A 109 3.16 9.97 7.77
C ILE A 109 1.81 9.24 7.65
N ALA A 110 0.69 9.94 7.85
CA ALA A 110 -0.64 9.36 7.72
C ALA A 110 -0.97 8.95 6.28
N ILE A 111 -0.59 9.78 5.29
CA ILE A 111 -0.75 9.47 3.87
C ILE A 111 0.06 8.23 3.50
N SER A 112 1.34 8.19 3.89
CA SER A 112 2.21 7.03 3.65
C SER A 112 1.67 5.75 4.29
N MET A 113 1.16 5.84 5.53
CA MET A 113 0.54 4.71 6.23
C MET A 113 -0.67 4.15 5.49
N ILE A 114 -1.60 5.02 5.06
CA ILE A 114 -2.79 4.62 4.30
C ILE A 114 -2.40 4.07 2.92
N HIS A 115 -1.45 4.70 2.24
CA HIS A 115 -0.97 4.23 0.95
C HIS A 115 -0.43 2.81 1.07
N SER A 116 0.45 2.54 2.04
CA SER A 116 1.00 1.20 2.26
C SER A 116 -0.10 0.17 2.54
N GLU A 117 -1.10 0.51 3.36
CA GLU A 117 -2.25 -0.35 3.64
C GLU A 117 -3.05 -0.65 2.36
N ARG A 118 -3.34 0.37 1.54
CA ARG A 118 -4.12 0.22 0.31
C ARG A 118 -3.37 -0.54 -0.77
N THR A 119 -2.07 -0.31 -0.90
CA THR A 119 -1.21 -1.05 -1.83
C THR A 119 -1.19 -2.54 -1.51
N GLU A 120 -1.07 -2.90 -0.22
CA GLU A 120 -1.10 -4.31 0.17
C GLU A 120 -2.47 -4.95 -0.09
N GLN A 121 -3.57 -4.22 0.09
CA GLN A 121 -4.93 -4.72 -0.20
C GLN A 121 -5.15 -5.09 -1.68
N VAL A 122 -4.53 -4.36 -2.61
CA VAL A 122 -4.71 -4.58 -4.06
C VAL A 122 -3.60 -5.42 -4.68
N LYS A 123 -2.62 -5.86 -3.90
CA LYS A 123 -1.40 -6.50 -4.40
C LYS A 123 -1.66 -7.80 -5.16
N GLU A 124 -2.55 -8.65 -4.64
CA GLU A 124 -2.89 -9.92 -5.28
C GLU A 124 -3.64 -9.70 -6.60
N ASP A 125 -4.63 -8.81 -6.60
CA ASP A 125 -5.39 -8.44 -7.79
C ASP A 125 -4.50 -7.77 -8.84
N ALA A 126 -3.63 -6.85 -8.41
CA ALA A 126 -2.67 -6.17 -9.28
C ALA A 126 -1.67 -7.15 -9.89
N ALA A 127 -1.20 -8.14 -9.12
CA ALA A 127 -0.32 -9.20 -9.64
C ALA A 127 -1.03 -10.05 -10.71
N ALA A 128 -2.28 -10.44 -10.49
CA ALA A 128 -3.06 -11.19 -11.46
C ALA A 128 -3.28 -10.41 -12.76
N LEU A 129 -3.64 -9.12 -12.66
CA LEU A 129 -3.80 -8.21 -13.80
C LEU A 129 -2.48 -7.96 -14.53
N ALA A 130 -1.37 -7.85 -13.80
CA ALA A 130 -0.04 -7.71 -14.38
C ALA A 130 0.33 -8.95 -15.21
N VAL A 131 0.08 -10.16 -14.70
CA VAL A 131 0.29 -11.42 -15.46
C VAL A 131 -0.56 -11.45 -16.72
N GLU A 132 -1.83 -11.02 -16.64
CA GLU A 132 -2.71 -10.96 -17.81
C GLU A 132 -2.17 -9.98 -18.87
N ARG A 133 -1.80 -8.76 -18.46
CA ARG A 133 -1.24 -7.73 -19.35
C ARG A 133 0.09 -8.17 -19.96
N LEU A 134 0.98 -8.79 -19.18
CA LEU A 134 2.23 -9.35 -19.66
C LEU A 134 1.99 -10.46 -20.69
N THR A 135 1.05 -11.36 -20.41
CA THR A 135 0.68 -12.44 -21.33
C THR A 135 0.18 -11.88 -22.67
N GLU A 136 -0.61 -10.81 -22.65
CA GLU A 136 -1.08 -10.15 -23.87
C GLU A 136 0.08 -9.56 -24.67
N ILE A 137 0.91 -8.72 -24.05
CA ILE A 137 2.07 -8.07 -24.69
C ILE A 137 3.01 -9.12 -25.31
N LEU A 138 3.38 -10.14 -24.53
CA LEU A 138 4.27 -11.21 -24.99
C LEU A 138 3.66 -12.01 -26.15
N SER A 139 2.35 -12.28 -26.10
CA SER A 139 1.66 -12.99 -27.19
C SER A 139 1.67 -12.19 -28.49
N GLU A 140 1.51 -10.87 -28.42
CA GLU A 140 1.55 -9.99 -29.59
C GLU A 140 2.97 -9.90 -30.17
N GLN A 141 3.99 -9.74 -29.31
CA GLN A 141 5.39 -9.74 -29.73
C GLN A 141 5.79 -11.08 -30.39
N ALA A 142 5.36 -12.21 -29.83
CA ALA A 142 5.61 -13.54 -30.38
C ALA A 142 4.95 -13.74 -31.76
N LEU A 143 3.72 -13.24 -31.94
CA LEU A 143 3.01 -13.29 -33.23
C LEU A 143 3.69 -12.41 -34.30
N ARG A 144 4.20 -11.23 -33.94
CA ARG A 144 4.96 -10.36 -34.86
C ARG A 144 6.28 -10.99 -35.31
N ARG A 145 6.97 -11.73 -34.42
CA ARG A 145 8.25 -12.40 -34.72
C ARG A 145 8.12 -13.58 -35.69
N LYS A 146 6.96 -14.26 -35.77
CA LYS A 146 6.73 -15.41 -36.67
C LYS A 146 5.86 -15.02 -37.86
N PRO A 147 6.42 -14.51 -38.98
CA PRO A 147 5.63 -14.28 -40.17
C PRO A 147 5.00 -15.61 -40.62
N SER A 148 3.69 -15.59 -40.84
CA SER A 148 2.96 -16.70 -41.44
C SER A 148 3.55 -17.00 -42.81
N ARG A 149 4.22 -18.16 -42.96
CA ARG A 149 4.58 -18.68 -44.27
C ARG A 149 3.32 -18.71 -45.15
N PRO A 150 3.34 -18.15 -46.38
CA PRO A 150 2.17 -18.17 -47.25
C PRO A 150 1.76 -19.62 -47.48
N ARG A 151 0.51 -19.94 -47.16
CA ARG A 151 -0.03 -21.29 -47.39
C ARG A 151 -0.39 -21.39 -48.87
N THR A 152 0.33 -22.26 -49.58
CA THR A 152 -0.05 -22.71 -50.92
C THR A 152 -1.48 -23.26 -50.86
N ARG A 153 -2.36 -22.73 -51.73
CA ARG A 153 -3.76 -23.15 -51.85
C ARG A 153 -3.83 -24.66 -52.05
N PRO A 154 -4.48 -25.44 -51.17
CA PRO A 154 -4.82 -26.82 -51.49
C PRO A 154 -5.92 -26.80 -52.57
N ASN A 155 -5.77 -27.66 -53.56
CA ASN A 155 -6.65 -27.84 -54.73
C ASN A 155 -8.12 -27.41 -54.58
N GLY A 156 -8.54 -26.47 -55.43
CA GLY A 156 -9.82 -26.56 -56.15
C GLY A 156 -11.12 -26.18 -55.43
N GLU A 157 -11.09 -25.59 -54.23
CA GLU A 157 -12.28 -25.01 -53.61
C GLU A 157 -12.31 -23.49 -53.85
N ASP A 158 -13.29 -23.03 -54.63
CA ASP A 158 -13.55 -21.61 -54.91
C ASP A 158 -14.27 -21.00 -53.71
N LEU A 159 -13.50 -20.74 -52.66
CA LEU A 159 -13.96 -20.04 -51.46
C LEU A 159 -13.91 -18.54 -51.74
N GLY A 160 -14.98 -17.82 -51.39
CA GLY A 160 -15.01 -16.37 -51.52
C GLY A 160 -13.89 -15.71 -50.71
N GLU A 161 -13.44 -14.51 -51.13
CA GLU A 161 -12.40 -13.75 -50.41
C GLU A 161 -12.78 -13.52 -48.94
N GLU A 162 -14.07 -13.36 -48.64
CA GLU A 162 -14.61 -13.26 -47.29
C GLU A 162 -14.41 -14.54 -46.46
N ASP A 163 -14.66 -15.73 -47.04
CA ASP A 163 -14.47 -17.02 -46.37
C ASP A 163 -12.99 -17.32 -46.08
N LEU A 164 -12.09 -16.91 -46.98
CA LEU A 164 -10.65 -17.01 -46.75
C LEU A 164 -10.20 -16.09 -45.61
N ALA A 165 -10.65 -14.83 -45.62
CA ALA A 165 -10.32 -13.85 -44.60
C ALA A 165 -10.84 -14.28 -43.21
N GLU A 166 -12.07 -14.82 -43.14
CA GLU A 166 -12.61 -15.36 -41.89
C GLU A 166 -11.83 -16.58 -41.38
N ARG A 167 -11.45 -17.51 -42.27
CA ARG A 167 -10.65 -18.68 -41.90
C ARG A 167 -9.25 -18.30 -41.42
N GLU A 168 -8.63 -17.31 -42.04
CA GLU A 168 -7.33 -16.79 -41.62
C GLU A 168 -7.42 -16.07 -40.27
N ALA A 169 -8.43 -15.22 -40.07
CA ALA A 169 -8.69 -14.56 -38.80
C ALA A 169 -8.90 -15.58 -37.67
N GLN A 170 -9.71 -16.61 -37.91
CA GLN A 170 -9.93 -17.70 -36.94
C GLN A 170 -8.65 -18.49 -36.65
N ALA A 171 -7.79 -18.71 -37.65
CA ALA A 171 -6.52 -19.42 -37.45
C ALA A 171 -5.51 -18.61 -36.63
N VAL A 172 -5.45 -17.28 -36.84
CA VAL A 172 -4.63 -16.35 -36.06
C VAL A 172 -5.12 -16.29 -34.62
N GLU A 173 -6.44 -16.15 -34.41
CA GLU A 173 -7.05 -16.11 -33.09
C GLU A 173 -6.79 -17.40 -32.29
N ARG A 174 -6.91 -18.58 -32.93
CA ARG A 174 -6.57 -19.86 -32.30
C ARG A 174 -5.09 -19.96 -31.92
N ARG A 175 -4.18 -19.37 -32.70
CA ARG A 175 -2.74 -19.31 -32.37
C ARG A 175 -2.49 -18.39 -31.19
N ARG A 176 -3.08 -17.19 -31.18
CA ARG A 176 -3.01 -16.24 -30.08
C ARG A 176 -3.43 -16.90 -28.77
N ARG A 177 -4.59 -17.56 -28.73
CA ARG A 177 -5.09 -18.25 -27.52
C ARG A 177 -4.16 -19.36 -27.01
N ARG A 178 -3.57 -20.14 -27.91
CA ARG A 178 -2.63 -21.22 -27.53
C ARG A 178 -1.35 -20.64 -26.94
N GLU A 179 -0.82 -19.59 -27.56
CA GLU A 179 0.39 -18.92 -27.08
C GLU A 179 0.15 -18.22 -25.74
N GLN A 180 -0.98 -17.50 -25.60
CA GLN A 180 -1.39 -16.89 -24.33
C GLN A 180 -1.50 -17.93 -23.21
N LYS A 181 -2.10 -19.10 -23.46
CA LYS A 181 -2.18 -20.16 -22.44
C LYS A 181 -0.80 -20.67 -22.03
N ARG A 182 0.12 -20.84 -22.98
CA ARG A 182 1.49 -21.29 -22.71
C ARG A 182 2.28 -20.26 -21.91
N LEU A 183 2.23 -19.00 -22.33
CA LEU A 183 2.93 -17.89 -21.66
C LEU A 183 2.42 -17.67 -20.25
N ARG A 184 1.09 -17.73 -20.05
CA ARG A 184 0.50 -17.63 -18.71
C ARG A 184 1.00 -18.73 -17.76
N GLN A 185 1.15 -19.95 -18.26
CA GLN A 185 1.70 -21.04 -17.45
C GLN A 185 3.17 -20.78 -17.10
N LEU A 186 3.98 -20.35 -18.06
CA LEU A 186 5.39 -20.04 -17.81
C LEU A 186 5.59 -18.87 -16.83
N LEU A 187 4.75 -17.84 -16.90
CA LEU A 187 4.77 -16.72 -15.96
C LEU A 187 4.35 -17.15 -14.54
N ASN A 188 3.35 -18.04 -14.43
CA ASN A 188 2.94 -18.59 -13.14
C ASN A 188 3.97 -19.54 -12.53
N ASP A 189 4.73 -20.25 -13.38
CA ASP A 189 5.79 -21.18 -12.96
C ASP A 189 7.14 -20.45 -12.74
N GLU A 190 7.16 -19.11 -12.75
CA GLU A 190 8.36 -18.26 -12.59
C GLU A 190 9.49 -18.62 -13.59
N ALA A 191 9.15 -19.20 -14.73
CA ALA A 191 10.12 -19.76 -15.68
C ALA A 191 10.65 -18.73 -16.71
N MET A 192 10.33 -17.45 -16.53
CA MET A 192 10.65 -16.35 -17.46
C MET A 192 11.26 -15.13 -16.77
N GLU A 193 11.87 -15.30 -15.60
CA GLU A 193 12.47 -14.18 -14.84
C GLU A 193 13.61 -13.47 -15.58
N ASP A 194 14.33 -14.17 -16.45
CA ASP A 194 15.44 -13.63 -17.24
C ASP A 194 15.01 -12.86 -18.51
N GLU A 195 13.72 -12.83 -18.84
CA GLU A 195 13.22 -12.21 -20.09
C GLU A 195 12.78 -10.75 -19.85
N THR A 196 13.51 -9.79 -20.42
CA THR A 196 13.19 -8.37 -20.31
C THR A 196 12.06 -7.97 -21.25
N VAL A 197 11.03 -7.31 -20.71
CA VAL A 197 9.89 -6.76 -21.48
C VAL A 197 9.88 -5.24 -21.35
N GLU A 198 9.87 -4.55 -22.48
CA GLU A 198 9.69 -3.09 -22.52
C GLU A 198 8.20 -2.76 -22.50
N ILE A 199 7.79 -1.92 -21.55
CA ILE A 199 6.41 -1.46 -21.39
C ILE A 199 6.44 0.06 -21.29
N GLU A 200 5.66 0.74 -22.12
CA GLU A 200 5.41 2.17 -21.97
C GLU A 200 4.33 2.36 -20.89
N LEU A 201 4.70 3.02 -19.80
CA LEU A 201 3.78 3.41 -18.74
C LEU A 201 3.39 4.87 -18.95
N GLU A 202 2.09 5.14 -19.12
CA GLU A 202 1.56 6.48 -19.00
C GLU A 202 1.56 6.85 -17.51
N SER A 203 2.50 7.69 -17.10
CA SER A 203 2.53 8.23 -15.74
C SER A 203 1.41 9.25 -15.60
N ASP A 204 0.30 8.85 -14.98
CA ASP A 204 -0.69 9.82 -14.54
C ASP A 204 -0.09 10.59 -13.34
N SER A 205 0.31 11.82 -13.61
CA SER A 205 1.18 12.71 -12.83
C SER A 205 0.53 13.21 -11.52
N GLY A 206 0.26 12.32 -10.58
CA GLY A 206 -0.35 12.66 -9.29
C GLY A 206 0.49 12.36 -8.04
N PHE A 207 1.44 11.42 -8.11
CA PHE A 207 2.07 10.86 -6.90
C PHE A 207 3.53 10.41 -7.15
N ASP A 208 4.40 11.34 -7.56
CA ASP A 208 5.84 11.07 -7.75
C ASP A 208 6.67 11.08 -6.44
N ASP A 209 6.09 11.47 -5.30
CA ASP A 209 6.84 11.63 -4.03
C ASP A 209 6.85 10.41 -3.09
N VAL A 210 6.27 9.28 -3.51
CA VAL A 210 6.38 8.03 -2.73
C VAL A 210 7.62 7.27 -3.20
N GLN A 211 8.58 7.14 -2.28
CA GLN A 211 9.89 6.50 -2.45
C GLN A 211 9.86 5.31 -3.43
N PRO A 212 10.86 5.20 -4.33
CA PRO A 212 10.89 4.16 -5.34
C PRO A 212 10.83 2.77 -4.71
N PHE A 213 10.02 1.91 -5.30
CA PHE A 213 9.97 0.48 -5.03
C PHE A 213 11.40 -0.08 -5.01
N GLU A 214 11.81 -0.68 -3.89
CA GLU A 214 12.88 -1.67 -3.94
C GLU A 214 12.32 -2.88 -4.70
N ILE A 215 12.61 -2.92 -6.00
CA ILE A 215 12.50 -4.14 -6.79
C ILE A 215 13.54 -5.08 -6.19
N ILE A 216 13.09 -6.04 -5.39
CA ILE A 216 13.93 -7.14 -4.93
C ILE A 216 14.21 -7.99 -6.17
N SER A 217 15.46 -7.92 -6.63
CA SER A 217 16.08 -8.86 -7.56
C SER A 217 16.36 -10.20 -6.91
#